data_AF-A0A1I0GLD2-F1
#
_entry.id   AF-A0A1I0GLD2-F1
#
_cell.length_a   1.000
_cell.length_b   1.000
_cell.length_c   1.000
_cell.angle_alpha   90.00
_cell.angle_beta   90.00
_cell.angle_gamma   90.00
#
_symmetry.space_group_name_H-M   'P 1'
#
loop_
_entity.id
_entity.type
_entity.pdbx_description
1 polymer ?
#
loop_
_entity_poly.entity_id
_entity_poly.type
_entity_poly.pdbx_seq_one_letter_code
_entity_poly.pdbx_strand_id
1 'polypeptide(L)' 'MKLYQGNAKDLVGKKIDCKVRRFGYYPMTVIEINGELYVKDAVGVCMPIPEKETDFNCHWFDFVID' A
#
# COMPACT_ATOMS: atom_id res chain seq x y z
N MET A 1 5.84 -5.20 -7.49
CA MET A 1 4.58 -4.71 -8.09
C MET A 1 4.33 -3.29 -7.63
N LYS A 2 3.73 -2.44 -8.47
CA LYS A 2 3.24 -1.13 -8.03
C LYS A 2 1.82 -1.26 -7.47
N LEU A 3 1.58 -0.67 -6.31
CA LEU A 3 0.25 -0.58 -5.70
C LEU A 3 -0.50 0.62 -6.27
N TYR A 4 -1.71 0.38 -6.76
CA TYR A 4 -2.66 1.38 -7.23
C TYR A 4 -4.09 0.90 -6.97
N GLN A 5 -5.09 1.76 -7.07
CA GLN A 5 -6.49 1.46 -6.70
C GLN A 5 -7.01 0.15 -7.34
N GLY A 6 -6.62 -0.13 -8.59
CA GLY A 6 -7.08 -1.31 -9.33
C GLY A 6 -6.64 -2.65 -8.75
N ASN A 7 -5.46 -2.75 -8.12
CA ASN A 7 -5.00 -3.98 -7.47
C ASN A 7 -5.09 -3.92 -5.94
N ALA A 8 -5.22 -2.73 -5.36
CA ALA A 8 -5.30 -2.55 -3.92
C ALA A 8 -6.60 -3.10 -3.33
N LYS A 9 -7.70 -3.11 -4.10
CA LYS A 9 -9.00 -3.58 -3.62
C LYS A 9 -8.97 -5.05 -3.16
N ASP A 10 -8.22 -5.89 -3.86
CA ASP A 10 -8.06 -7.31 -3.53
C ASP A 10 -7.11 -7.54 -2.34
N LEU A 11 -6.46 -6.48 -1.88
CA LEU A 11 -5.47 -6.51 -0.80
C LEU A 11 -5.99 -5.85 0.49
N VAL A 12 -7.23 -5.38 0.54
CA VAL A 12 -7.80 -4.76 1.76
C VAL A 12 -7.67 -5.69 2.97
N GLY A 13 -7.11 -5.15 4.06
CA GLY A 13 -6.81 -5.88 5.29
C GLY A 13 -5.48 -6.64 5.27
N LYS A 14 -4.83 -6.76 4.11
CA LYS A 14 -3.52 -7.40 3.95
C LYS A 14 -2.40 -6.43 4.19
N LYS A 15 -1.23 -6.97 4.57
CA LYS A 15 0.01 -6.21 4.62
C LYS A 15 0.83 -6.45 3.37
N ILE A 16 1.53 -5.43 2.93
CA ILE A 16 2.49 -5.48 1.83
C ILE A 16 3.87 -5.11 2.34
N ASP A 17 4.89 -5.74 1.79
CA ASP A 17 6.27 -5.58 2.22
C ASP A 17 7.26 -5.65 1.04
N CYS A 18 8.48 -5.20 1.29
CA CYS A 18 9.59 -5.12 0.35
C CYS A 18 10.82 -5.83 0.91
N LYS A 19 11.57 -6.49 0.03
CA LYS A 19 12.92 -7.01 0.33
C LYS A 19 13.87 -5.85 0.67
N VAL A 20 13.75 -4.74 -0.06
CA VAL A 20 14.54 -3.53 0.17
C VAL A 20 13.63 -2.47 0.79
N ARG A 21 13.47 -2.55 2.11
CA ARG A 21 12.69 -1.54 2.86
C ARG A 21 13.43 -0.22 2.82
N ARG A 22 12.72 0.82 2.42
CA ARG A 22 13.20 2.21 2.52
C ARG A 22 12.47 2.85 3.69
N PHE A 23 13.24 3.40 4.63
CA PHE A 23 12.73 3.98 5.87
C PHE A 23 11.92 2.98 6.72
N GLY A 24 11.22 3.47 7.74
CA GLY A 24 10.41 2.68 8.68
C GLY A 24 8.96 2.45 8.23
N TYR A 25 8.65 2.53 6.94
CA TYR A 25 7.26 2.49 6.46
C TYR A 25 6.68 1.07 6.35
N TYR A 26 7.51 0.08 6.02
CA TYR A 26 7.06 -1.30 5.80
C TYR A 26 7.11 -2.14 7.08
N PRO A 27 6.21 -3.12 7.25
CA PRO A 27 5.13 -3.46 6.32
C PRO A 27 3.99 -2.43 6.38
N MET A 28 3.35 -2.19 5.24
CA MET A 28 2.19 -1.29 5.14
C MET A 28 0.91 -2.13 5.05
N THR A 29 -0.17 -1.70 5.69
CA THR A 29 -1.47 -2.36 5.62
C THR A 29 -2.35 -1.64 4.61
N VAL A 30 -2.95 -2.36 3.67
CA VAL A 30 -3.97 -1.78 2.79
C VAL A 30 -5.28 -1.69 3.56
N ILE A 31 -5.86 -0.50 3.62
CA ILE A 31 -7.09 -0.23 4.37
C ILE A 31 -8.08 0.52 3.49
N GLU A 32 -9.36 0.43 3.87
CA GLU A 32 -10.44 1.18 3.24
C GLU A 32 -11.07 2.10 4.29
N ILE A 33 -11.21 3.39 3.96
CA ILE A 33 -11.84 4.40 4.81
C ILE A 33 -12.88 5.10 3.96
N ASN A 34 -14.16 5.00 4.35
CA ASN A 34 -15.28 5.63 3.65
C ASN A 34 -15.36 5.31 2.14
N GLY A 35 -14.96 4.10 1.72
CA GLY A 35 -14.98 3.70 0.30
C GLY A 35 -13.69 4.03 -0.48
N GLU A 36 -12.73 4.70 0.14
CA GLU A 36 -11.45 5.06 -0.47
C GLU A 36 -10.31 4.19 0.07
N LEU A 37 -9.39 3.79 -0.82
CA LEU A 37 -8.27 2.93 -0.46
C LEU A 37 -7.02 3.73 -0.06
N TYR A 38 -6.43 3.31 1.06
CA TYR A 38 -5.22 3.87 1.65
C TYR A 38 -4.22 2.76 1.99
N VAL A 39 -2.97 3.14 2.15
CA VAL A 39 -2.00 2.35 2.92
C VAL A 39 -1.79 2.99 4.28
N LYS A 40 -1.76 2.18 5.32
CA LYS A 40 -1.31 2.56 6.66
C LYS A 40 0.07 1.98 6.90
N ASP A 41 1.05 2.85 7.12
CA ASP A 41 2.42 2.40 7.37
C ASP A 41 2.62 1.84 8.79
N ALA A 42 3.83 1.32 9.05
CA ALA A 42 4.17 0.72 10.34
C ALA A 42 4.17 1.71 11.52
N VAL A 43 4.21 3.03 11.27
CA VAL A 43 4.12 4.08 12.31
C VAL A 43 2.71 4.66 12.42
N GLY A 44 1.77 4.20 11.59
CA GLY A 44 0.35 4.49 11.66
C GLY A 44 -0.13 5.62 10.74
N VAL A 45 0.71 6.13 9.84
CA VAL A 45 0.36 7.18 8.88
C VAL A 45 -0.44 6.57 7.73
N CYS A 46 -1.58 7.19 7.42
CA CYS A 46 -2.40 6.82 6.27
C CYS A 46 -2.03 7.66 5.05
N MET A 47 -1.78 7.00 3.91
CA MET A 47 -1.47 7.64 2.64
C MET A 47 -2.43 7.11 1.56
N PRO A 48 -2.96 7.99 0.69
CA PRO A 48 -3.87 7.57 -0.37
C PRO A 48 -3.15 6.69 -1.38
N ILE A 49 -3.82 5.64 -1.86
CA ILE A 49 -3.30 4.80 -2.94
C ILE A 49 -3.59 5.49 -4.28
N PRO A 50 -2.61 5.62 -5.20
CA PRO A 50 -2.82 6.29 -6.47
C PRO A 50 -3.80 5.54 -7.38
N GLU A 51 -4.44 6.23 -8.31
CA GLU A 51 -5.45 5.63 -9.19
C GLU A 51 -4.83 4.65 -10.18
N LYS A 52 -3.66 5.01 -10.74
CA LYS A 52 -3.01 4.27 -11.83
C LYS A 52 -1.57 3.94 -11.48
N GLU A 53 -1.06 2.85 -12.05
CA GLU A 53 0.34 2.42 -11.85
C GLU A 53 1.40 3.39 -12.41
N THR A 54 1.00 4.35 -13.22
CA THR A 54 1.87 5.40 -13.78
C THR A 54 1.98 6.63 -12.89
N ASP A 55 1.18 6.72 -11.83
CA ASP A 55 1.15 7.89 -10.96
C ASP A 55 2.45 7.99 -10.15
N PHE A 56 2.92 9.22 -9.94
CA PHE A 56 4.23 9.55 -9.36
C PHE A 56 4.48 8.90 -7.99
N ASN A 57 3.43 8.75 -7.18
CA ASN A 57 3.49 8.26 -5.80
C ASN A 57 3.08 6.79 -5.63
N CYS A 58 3.14 5.98 -6.70
CA CYS A 58 2.91 4.54 -6.57
C CYS A 58 3.91 3.87 -5.62
N HIS A 59 3.37 3.17 -4.62
CA HIS A 59 4.18 2.39 -3.70
C HIS A 59 4.61 1.08 -4.36
N TRP A 60 5.89 0.78 -4.30
CA TRP A 60 6.41 -0.51 -4.74
C TRP A 60 6.33 -1.50 -3.59
N PHE A 61 5.86 -2.71 -3.84
CA PHE A 61 5.92 -3.83 -2.91
C PHE A 61 6.39 -5.10 -3.61
N ASP A 62 7.09 -5.98 -2.90
CA ASP A 62 7.62 -7.22 -3.45
C ASP A 62 6.68 -8.40 -3.17
N PHE A 63 6.05 -8.43 -2.00
CA PHE A 63 5.18 -9.52 -1.57
C PHE A 63 4.12 -9.04 -0.57
N VAL A 64 3.06 -9.84 -0.43
CA VAL A 64 2.00 -9.68 0.56
C VAL A 64 2.35 -10.55 1.77
N ILE A 65 2.13 -10.05 2.98
CA ILE A 65 2.25 -10.79 4.24
C ILE A 65 0.92 -10.72 5.00
N ASP A 66 0.56 -11.83 5.65
CA ASP A 66 -0.68 -12.05 6.40
C ASP A 66 -1.98 -11.77 5.62
#